data_AF-A0A7Z0MCY0-F1
#
_entry.id   AF-A0A7Z0MCY0-F1
#
_cell.length_a   1.000
_cell.length_b   1.000
_cell.length_c   1.000
_cell.angle_alpha   90.00
_cell.angle_beta   90.00
_cell.angle_gamma   90.00
#
_symmetry.space_group_name_H-M   'P 1'
#
loop_
_entity.id
_entity.type
_entity.pdbx_description
1 polymer ?
#
loop_
_entity_poly.entity_id
_entity_poly.type
_entity_poly.pdbx_seq_one_letter_code
_entity_poly.pdbx_strand_id
1 'polypeptide(L)'
;MKHNANERAKQQALDEERRQTQALDDLQTAKDQDFYTRLGLHGPDADTPEDTFLISVYSEHWTHENLEAGETNTRDIELDRVTVDADDLERHSQDYGVTEPSCSDPRQSPDIWFSSTYPRQDRAYFEQGVQKYYSLHVHEVNGQRPTPEDYQRVADLIGARFDHPLRLAPQHEQDGPDLCL
;
A
#
# COMPACT_ATOMS: atom_id res chain seq x y z
N MET A 1 -14.96 -39.43 48.28
CA MET A 1 -13.86 -39.20 47.31
C MET A 1 -14.20 -39.54 45.85
N LYS A 2 -15.46 -39.83 45.46
CA LYS A 2 -15.80 -40.24 44.06
C LYS A 2 -16.16 -39.08 43.11
N HIS A 3 -16.46 -37.88 43.60
CA HIS A 3 -16.86 -36.75 42.77
C HIS A 3 -15.71 -36.17 41.90
N ASN A 4 -14.48 -36.18 42.43
CA ASN A 4 -13.31 -35.57 41.79
C ASN A 4 -12.81 -36.36 40.56
N ALA A 5 -13.11 -37.67 40.49
CA ALA A 5 -12.74 -38.51 39.35
C ALA A 5 -13.64 -38.27 38.12
N ASN A 6 -14.92 -37.92 38.35
CA ASN A 6 -15.89 -37.69 37.28
C ASN A 6 -15.66 -36.34 36.60
N GLU A 7 -15.27 -35.30 37.36
CA GLU A 7 -14.93 -33.99 36.80
C GLU A 7 -13.65 -34.04 35.94
N ARG A 8 -12.61 -34.75 36.41
CA ARG A 8 -11.38 -34.95 35.62
C ARG A 8 -11.63 -35.71 34.31
N ALA A 9 -12.50 -36.73 34.34
CA ALA A 9 -12.86 -37.48 33.13
C ALA A 9 -13.63 -36.62 32.11
N LYS A 10 -14.54 -35.74 32.58
CA LYS A 10 -15.25 -34.80 31.71
C LYS A 10 -14.30 -33.76 31.09
N GLN A 11 -13.35 -33.26 31.87
CA GLN A 11 -12.37 -32.29 31.37
C GLN A 11 -11.45 -32.90 30.30
N GLN A 12 -11.01 -34.15 30.52
CA GLN A 12 -10.20 -34.89 29.54
C GLN A 12 -10.95 -35.15 28.23
N ALA A 13 -12.23 -35.53 28.30
CA ALA A 13 -13.05 -35.73 27.12
C ALA A 13 -13.22 -34.44 26.30
N LEU A 14 -13.43 -33.30 26.96
CA LEU A 14 -13.51 -31.98 26.30
C LEU A 14 -12.20 -31.56 25.64
N ASP A 15 -11.06 -31.80 26.31
CA ASP A 15 -9.73 -31.49 25.75
C ASP A 15 -9.40 -32.40 24.55
N GLU A 16 -9.83 -33.66 24.60
CA GLU A 16 -9.64 -34.62 23.51
C GLU A 16 -10.53 -34.30 22.31
N GLU A 17 -11.78 -33.89 22.54
CA GLU A 17 -12.69 -33.40 21.50
C GLU A 17 -12.13 -32.15 20.82
N ARG A 18 -11.65 -31.16 21.60
CA ARG A 18 -10.99 -29.96 21.07
C ARG A 18 -9.77 -30.27 20.21
N ARG A 19 -8.92 -31.23 20.65
CA ARG A 19 -7.75 -31.66 19.86
C ARG A 19 -8.16 -32.36 18.57
N GLN A 20 -9.25 -33.14 18.59
CA GLN A 20 -9.77 -33.77 17.38
C GLN A 20 -10.32 -32.74 16.41
N THR A 21 -11.06 -31.73 16.89
CA THR A 21 -11.55 -30.63 16.05
C THR A 21 -10.39 -29.84 15.44
N GLN A 22 -9.39 -29.48 16.24
CA GLN A 22 -8.20 -28.76 15.75
C GLN A 22 -7.45 -29.58 14.68
N ALA A 23 -7.25 -30.88 14.92
CA ALA A 23 -6.56 -31.75 13.96
C ALA A 23 -7.35 -31.92 12.65
N LEU A 24 -8.68 -31.84 12.69
CA LEU A 24 -9.51 -31.87 11.48
C LEU A 24 -9.42 -30.57 10.69
N ASP A 25 -9.43 -29.42 11.38
CA ASP A 25 -9.21 -28.10 10.76
C ASP A 25 -7.81 -28.02 10.13
N ASP A 26 -6.76 -28.39 10.87
CA ASP A 26 -5.38 -28.37 10.36
C ASP A 26 -5.22 -29.28 9.12
N LEU A 27 -5.87 -30.45 9.11
CA LEU A 27 -5.87 -31.38 7.97
C LEU A 27 -6.63 -30.79 6.78
N GLN A 28 -7.71 -30.05 7.03
CA GLN A 28 -8.49 -29.39 5.98
C GLN A 28 -7.68 -28.23 5.38
N THR A 29 -7.05 -27.40 6.20
CA THR A 29 -6.14 -26.33 5.74
C THR A 29 -4.99 -26.90 4.91
N ALA A 30 -4.36 -27.99 5.34
CA ALA A 30 -3.30 -28.63 4.58
C ALA A 30 -3.78 -29.16 3.22
N LYS A 31 -4.98 -29.74 3.15
CA LYS A 31 -5.59 -30.21 1.89
C LYS A 31 -5.92 -29.06 0.95
N ASP A 32 -6.43 -27.96 1.49
CA ASP A 32 -6.76 -26.77 0.70
C ASP A 32 -5.47 -26.15 0.15
N GLN A 33 -4.41 -26.05 0.95
CA GLN A 33 -3.10 -25.59 0.51
C GLN A 33 -2.50 -26.48 -0.59
N ASP A 34 -2.60 -27.81 -0.46
CA ASP A 34 -2.20 -28.77 -1.49
C ASP A 34 -3.02 -28.61 -2.79
N PHE A 35 -4.31 -28.31 -2.66
CA PHE A 35 -5.21 -28.07 -3.78
C PHE A 35 -4.80 -26.82 -4.57
N TYR A 36 -4.54 -25.70 -3.88
CA TYR A 36 -4.07 -24.47 -4.54
C TYR A 36 -2.70 -24.69 -5.21
N THR A 37 -1.77 -25.35 -4.51
CA THR A 37 -0.43 -25.65 -5.04
C THR A 37 -0.49 -26.47 -6.34
N ARG A 38 -1.39 -27.46 -6.43
CA ARG A 38 -1.59 -28.25 -7.66
C ARG A 38 -2.16 -27.45 -8.82
N LEU A 39 -2.94 -26.42 -8.53
CA LEU A 39 -3.47 -25.50 -9.54
C LEU A 39 -2.46 -24.40 -9.92
N GLY A 40 -1.27 -24.36 -9.31
CA GLY A 40 -0.33 -23.25 -9.49
C GLY A 40 -0.85 -21.94 -8.89
N LEU A 41 -1.86 -22.03 -8.01
CA LEU A 41 -2.42 -20.91 -7.28
C LEU A 41 -1.79 -20.90 -5.89
N HIS A 42 -1.53 -19.70 -5.38
CA HIS A 42 -1.20 -19.53 -3.98
C HIS A 42 -2.51 -19.46 -3.19
N GLY A 43 -2.59 -20.18 -2.07
CA GLY A 43 -3.79 -20.19 -1.23
C GLY A 43 -4.11 -18.78 -0.69
N PRO A 44 -5.33 -18.55 -0.17
CA PRO A 44 -5.76 -17.23 0.32
C PRO A 44 -4.92 -16.69 1.50
N ASP A 45 -4.18 -17.56 2.20
CA ASP A 45 -3.23 -17.22 3.28
C ASP A 45 -1.77 -17.24 2.82
N ALA A 46 -1.49 -17.25 1.51
CA ALA A 46 -0.15 -16.95 1.06
C ALA A 46 0.09 -15.47 1.36
N ASP A 47 0.89 -15.20 2.40
CA ASP A 47 1.51 -13.89 2.67
C ASP A 47 2.12 -13.37 1.37
N THR A 48 1.34 -12.63 0.58
CA THR A 48 1.91 -11.67 -0.35
C THR A 48 2.68 -10.72 0.54
N PRO A 49 4.01 -10.58 0.36
CA PRO A 49 4.78 -9.66 1.18
C PRO A 49 4.11 -8.29 1.07
N GLU A 50 3.74 -7.72 2.23
CA GLU A 50 3.16 -6.38 2.28
C GLU A 50 4.11 -5.42 1.55
N ASP A 51 3.59 -4.71 0.55
CA ASP A 51 4.39 -3.76 -0.21
C ASP A 51 4.91 -2.67 0.75
N THR A 52 6.23 -2.48 0.77
CA THR A 52 6.90 -1.47 1.59
C THR A 52 7.49 -0.37 0.72
N PHE A 53 7.38 0.87 1.17
CA PHE A 53 7.77 2.05 0.42
C PHE A 53 8.69 2.93 1.25
N LEU A 54 9.81 3.37 0.68
CA LEU A 54 10.66 4.38 1.30
C LEU A 54 10.33 5.75 0.73
N ILE A 55 9.75 6.65 1.54
CA ILE A 55 9.21 7.92 1.07
C ILE A 55 9.86 9.14 1.72
N SER A 56 9.86 10.26 0.99
CA SER A 56 10.06 11.60 1.56
C SER A 56 8.93 12.52 1.13
N VAL A 57 8.53 13.43 2.02
CA VAL A 57 7.58 14.50 1.72
C VAL A 57 8.27 15.84 1.92
N TYR A 58 8.19 16.69 0.91
CA TYR A 58 8.72 18.04 0.93
C TYR A 58 7.57 19.02 0.91
N SER A 59 7.78 20.20 1.49
CA SER A 59 6.84 21.31 1.36
C SER A 59 7.52 22.55 0.79
N GLU A 60 6.76 23.29 -0.01
CA GLU A 60 7.20 24.55 -0.63
C GLU A 60 6.24 25.65 -0.24
N HIS A 61 6.79 26.79 0.18
CA HIS A 61 6.02 27.93 0.65
C HIS A 61 6.09 29.08 -0.34
N TRP A 62 4.95 29.69 -0.62
CA TRP A 62 4.85 30.82 -1.52
C TRP A 62 4.13 31.95 -0.81
N THR A 63 4.86 33.02 -0.53
CA THR A 63 4.25 34.29 -0.11
C THR A 63 3.79 35.07 -1.35
N HIS A 64 2.98 36.10 -1.15
CA HIS A 64 2.59 36.99 -2.24
C HIS A 64 3.81 37.61 -2.95
N GLU A 65 4.81 38.06 -2.18
CA GLU A 65 6.04 38.64 -2.72
C GLU A 65 6.84 37.62 -3.55
N ASN A 66 6.89 36.36 -3.11
CA ASN A 66 7.55 35.28 -3.82
C ASN A 66 6.86 34.92 -5.15
N LEU A 67 5.53 34.93 -5.16
CA LEU A 67 4.75 34.71 -6.38
C LEU A 67 4.98 35.83 -7.40
N GLU A 68 5.09 37.08 -6.96
CA GLU A 68 5.40 38.21 -7.84
C GLU A 68 6.85 38.18 -8.34
N ALA A 69 7.79 37.73 -7.51
CA ALA A 69 9.21 37.60 -7.86
C ALA A 69 9.53 36.35 -8.70
N GLY A 70 8.66 35.32 -8.69
CA GLY A 70 8.92 34.03 -9.31
C GLY A 70 10.01 33.21 -8.60
N GLU A 71 10.35 33.57 -7.36
CA GLU A 71 11.36 32.88 -6.55
C GLU A 71 10.70 32.01 -5.48
N THR A 72 11.10 30.73 -5.40
CA THR A 72 10.58 29.81 -4.39
C THR A 72 11.02 30.24 -2.99
N ASN A 73 10.07 30.42 -2.06
CA ASN A 73 10.42 30.55 -0.64
C ASN A 73 10.58 29.15 -0.07
N THR A 74 11.75 28.89 0.50
CA THR A 74 12.03 27.83 1.49
C THR A 74 11.34 26.46 1.26
N ARG A 75 12.13 25.50 0.78
CA ARG A 75 11.73 24.09 0.74
C ARG A 75 12.03 23.43 2.08
N ASP A 76 11.01 22.90 2.73
CA ASP A 76 11.14 22.16 3.99
C ASP A 76 10.95 20.66 3.74
N ILE A 77 11.39 19.84 4.71
CA ILE A 77 11.23 18.39 4.70
C ILE A 77 10.24 18.03 5.81
N GLU A 78 9.09 17.49 5.42
CA GLU A 78 8.02 17.04 6.34
C GLU A 78 8.27 15.60 6.78
N LEU A 79 8.69 14.75 5.85
CA LEU A 79 9.11 13.37 6.08
C LEU A 79 10.40 13.11 5.32
N ASP A 80 11.39 12.53 6.00
CA ASP A 80 12.67 12.19 5.38
C ASP A 80 12.93 10.69 5.42
N ARG A 81 12.91 10.05 4.24
CA ARG A 81 13.25 8.64 4.02
C ARG A 81 12.62 7.71 5.06
N VAL A 82 11.30 7.78 5.20
CA VAL A 82 10.52 6.96 6.11
C VAL A 82 10.01 5.73 5.37
N THR A 83 10.19 4.54 5.95
CA THR A 83 9.60 3.30 5.43
C THR A 83 8.17 3.18 5.91
N VAL A 84 7.24 2.96 4.98
CA VAL A 84 5.80 2.85 5.22
C VAL A 84 5.22 1.66 4.45
N ASP A 85 4.10 1.12 4.91
CA ASP A 85 3.30 0.16 4.15
C ASP A 85 2.32 0.88 3.19
N ALA A 86 1.50 0.11 2.48
CA ALA A 86 0.53 0.65 1.51
C ALA A 86 -0.57 1.51 2.17
N ASP A 87 -1.06 1.13 3.35
CA ASP A 87 -2.11 1.85 4.07
C ASP A 87 -1.58 3.19 4.61
N ASP A 88 -0.36 3.18 5.15
CA ASP A 88 0.34 4.37 5.60
C ASP A 88 0.68 5.31 4.43
N LEU A 89 1.05 4.76 3.27
CA LEU A 89 1.28 5.54 2.05
C LEU A 89 0.00 6.26 1.59
N GLU A 90 -1.13 5.55 1.55
CA GLU A 90 -2.43 6.14 1.22
C GLU A 90 -2.80 7.24 2.23
N ARG A 91 -2.64 6.97 3.53
CA ARG A 91 -2.93 7.97 4.56
C ARG A 91 -2.06 9.22 4.39
N HIS A 92 -0.77 9.06 4.14
CA HIS A 92 0.13 10.19 3.93
C HIS A 92 -0.22 10.99 2.67
N SER A 93 -0.59 10.34 1.56
CA SER A 93 -1.00 11.07 0.36
C SER A 93 -2.23 11.94 0.61
N GLN A 94 -3.20 11.44 1.39
CA GLN A 94 -4.39 12.18 1.80
C GLN A 94 -4.05 13.34 2.75
N ASP A 95 -3.22 13.10 3.77
CA ASP A 95 -2.82 14.12 4.76
C ASP A 95 -2.10 15.32 4.12
N TYR A 96 -1.29 15.05 3.09
CA TYR A 96 -0.54 16.07 2.35
C TYR A 96 -1.26 16.55 1.08
N GLY A 97 -2.44 16.00 0.75
CA GLY A 97 -3.22 16.38 -0.42
C GLY A 97 -2.50 16.15 -1.75
N VAL A 98 -1.70 15.09 -1.83
CA VAL A 98 -0.90 14.75 -3.01
C VAL A 98 -1.75 13.92 -3.96
N THR A 99 -2.04 14.46 -5.14
CA THR A 99 -3.06 13.92 -6.05
C THR A 99 -2.61 13.77 -7.50
N GLU A 100 -1.51 14.42 -7.89
CA GLU A 100 -1.06 14.45 -9.28
C GLU A 100 0.34 13.88 -9.43
N PRO A 101 0.59 13.04 -10.46
CA PRO A 101 1.93 12.63 -10.79
C PRO A 101 2.71 13.81 -11.38
N SER A 102 3.98 13.93 -11.04
CA SER A 102 4.84 15.00 -11.56
C SER A 102 5.29 14.76 -13.01
N CYS A 103 4.96 13.61 -13.60
CA CYS A 103 5.17 13.34 -15.03
C CYS A 103 3.90 12.80 -15.69
N SER A 104 3.78 13.02 -17.00
CA SER A 104 2.64 12.55 -17.79
C SER A 104 2.74 11.08 -18.22
N ASP A 105 3.95 10.49 -18.19
CA ASP A 105 4.22 9.10 -18.56
C ASP A 105 5.22 8.49 -17.57
N PRO A 106 4.85 7.42 -16.84
CA PRO A 106 5.69 6.79 -15.84
C PRO A 106 6.96 6.14 -16.43
N ARG A 107 7.03 5.90 -17.75
CA ARG A 107 8.22 5.35 -18.41
C ARG A 107 9.33 6.37 -18.63
N GLN A 108 9.01 7.66 -18.53
CA GLN A 108 9.92 8.76 -18.85
C GLN A 108 10.72 9.23 -17.63
N SER A 109 10.33 8.82 -16.43
CA SER A 109 11.02 9.16 -15.19
C SER A 109 11.39 7.88 -14.43
N PRO A 110 12.67 7.70 -14.06
CA PRO A 110 13.06 6.63 -13.15
C PRO A 110 12.67 6.93 -11.69
N ASP A 111 12.25 8.16 -11.41
CA ASP A 111 11.92 8.64 -10.07
C ASP A 111 10.40 8.87 -9.97
N ILE A 112 9.82 8.42 -8.87
CA ILE A 112 8.38 8.48 -8.61
C ILE A 112 8.08 9.72 -7.78
N TRP A 113 7.48 10.73 -8.41
CA TRP A 113 7.13 11.99 -7.78
C TRP A 113 5.65 12.30 -7.96
N PHE A 114 5.03 12.76 -6.88
CA PHE A 114 3.68 13.27 -6.89
C PHE A 114 3.64 14.62 -6.19
N SER A 115 2.68 15.45 -6.57
CA SER A 115 2.51 16.80 -6.03
C SER A 115 1.05 17.09 -5.66
N SER A 116 0.87 18.03 -4.73
CA SER A 116 -0.44 18.61 -4.44
C SER A 116 -0.82 19.63 -5.51
N THR A 117 -2.04 19.55 -6.04
CA THR A 117 -2.56 20.52 -7.04
C THR A 117 -2.93 21.87 -6.41
N TYR A 118 -3.35 21.84 -5.15
CA TYR A 118 -3.81 23.02 -4.42
C TYR A 118 -3.01 23.23 -3.14
N PRO A 119 -2.78 24.49 -2.73
CA PRO A 119 -2.11 24.75 -1.48
C PRO A 119 -3.01 24.36 -0.31
N ARG A 120 -2.39 24.00 0.81
CA ARG A 120 -3.11 23.71 2.06
C ARG A 120 -3.89 24.94 2.53
N GLN A 121 -5.19 24.78 2.71
CA GLN A 121 -6.09 25.84 3.19
C GLN A 121 -6.12 25.90 4.72
N ASP A 122 -4.98 26.18 5.33
CA ASP A 122 -4.87 26.36 6.78
C ASP A 122 -4.90 27.84 7.19
N ARG A 123 -4.66 28.10 8.48
CA ARG A 123 -4.66 29.45 9.03
C ARG A 123 -3.63 30.36 8.36
N ALA A 124 -2.45 29.85 7.99
CA ALA A 124 -1.42 30.65 7.34
C ALA A 124 -1.86 31.06 5.93
N TYR A 125 -2.55 30.17 5.22
CA TYR A 125 -3.15 30.49 3.93
C TYR A 125 -4.17 31.63 4.04
N PHE A 126 -5.11 31.55 4.98
CA PHE A 126 -6.18 32.54 5.09
C PHE A 126 -5.76 33.87 5.74
N GLU A 127 -4.87 33.85 6.73
CA GLU A 127 -4.47 35.06 7.47
C GLU A 127 -3.25 35.76 6.87
N GLN A 128 -2.33 35.01 6.29
CA GLN A 128 -1.04 35.53 5.82
C GLN A 128 -0.88 35.41 4.30
N GLY A 129 -1.81 34.74 3.61
CA GLY A 129 -1.73 34.52 2.17
C GLY A 129 -0.60 33.57 1.76
N VAL A 130 -0.07 32.78 2.70
CA VAL A 130 1.04 31.84 2.43
C VAL A 130 0.47 30.56 1.80
N GLN A 131 0.89 30.27 0.57
CA GLN A 131 0.49 29.04 -0.12
C GLN A 131 1.52 27.95 0.14
N LYS A 132 1.10 26.84 0.75
CA LYS A 132 1.96 25.69 1.04
C LYS A 132 1.58 24.51 0.16
N TYR A 133 2.51 24.07 -0.69
CA TYR A 133 2.36 22.89 -1.55
C TYR A 133 3.23 21.75 -1.04
N TYR A 134 2.86 20.51 -1.36
CA TYR A 134 3.60 19.32 -0.99
C TYR A 134 4.05 18.53 -2.21
N SER A 135 5.16 17.83 -2.05
CA SER A 135 5.66 16.86 -3.02
C SER A 135 6.08 15.58 -2.32
N LEU A 136 5.53 14.45 -2.76
CA LEU A 136 5.86 13.12 -2.32
C LEU A 136 6.87 12.49 -3.29
N HIS A 137 7.95 11.95 -2.75
CA HIS A 137 8.94 11.17 -3.49
C HIS A 137 9.00 9.75 -2.95
N VAL A 138 8.88 8.77 -3.83
CA VAL A 138 9.11 7.35 -3.49
C VAL A 138 10.50 6.97 -3.96
N HIS A 139 11.40 6.74 -3.00
CA HIS A 139 12.79 6.40 -3.25
C HIS A 139 12.98 4.91 -3.56
N GLU A 140 12.23 4.05 -2.88
CA GLU A 140 12.34 2.59 -2.97
C GLU A 140 10.98 1.94 -2.80
N VAL A 141 10.80 0.81 -3.47
CA VAL A 141 9.64 -0.09 -3.36
C VAL A 141 10.20 -1.47 -3.06
N ASN A 142 9.79 -2.08 -1.94
CA ASN A 142 10.29 -3.36 -1.45
C ASN A 142 11.83 -3.39 -1.32
N GLY A 143 12.43 -2.28 -0.90
CA GLY A 143 13.88 -2.10 -0.75
C GLY A 143 14.66 -2.10 -2.06
N GLN A 144 13.99 -1.95 -3.20
CA GLN A 144 14.60 -1.85 -4.52
C GLN A 144 14.30 -0.48 -5.16
N ARG A 145 15.13 -0.10 -6.13
CA ARG A 145 14.86 1.11 -6.93
C ARG A 145 13.53 0.92 -7.68
N PRO A 146 12.61 1.92 -7.66
CA PRO A 146 11.32 1.76 -8.29
C PRO A 146 11.42 1.59 -9.81
N THR A 147 10.47 0.83 -10.35
CA THR A 147 10.26 0.61 -11.77
C THR A 147 9.07 1.45 -12.28
N PRO A 148 8.90 1.61 -13.61
CA PRO A 148 7.71 2.26 -14.15
C PRO A 148 6.40 1.57 -13.75
N GLU A 149 6.42 0.25 -13.56
CA GLU A 149 5.26 -0.53 -13.09
C GLU A 149 4.90 -0.17 -11.64
N ASP A 150 5.91 0.03 -10.80
CA ASP A 150 5.71 0.51 -9.42
C ASP A 150 5.13 1.93 -9.40
N TYR A 151 5.51 2.78 -10.36
CA TYR A 151 4.93 4.13 -10.45
C TYR A 151 3.43 4.07 -10.74
N GLN A 152 3.00 3.24 -11.68
CA GLN A 152 1.56 3.03 -11.92
C GLN A 152 0.88 2.47 -10.66
N ARG A 153 1.47 1.45 -10.02
CA ARG A 153 0.90 0.86 -8.79
C ARG A 153 0.75 1.89 -7.67
N VAL A 154 1.78 2.68 -7.41
CA VAL A 154 1.75 3.73 -6.39
C VAL A 154 0.71 4.78 -6.74
N ALA A 155 0.61 5.18 -8.01
CA ALA A 155 -0.41 6.13 -8.46
C ALA A 155 -1.82 5.58 -8.20
N ASP A 156 -2.07 4.30 -8.50
CA ASP A 156 -3.34 3.65 -8.24
C ASP A 156 -3.66 3.60 -6.74
N LEU A 157 -2.66 3.30 -5.89
CA LEU A 157 -2.80 3.27 -4.42
C LEU A 157 -3.20 4.63 -3.84
N ILE A 158 -2.57 5.72 -4.30
CA ILE A 158 -2.87 7.07 -3.79
C ILE A 158 -4.00 7.77 -4.55
N GLY A 159 -4.62 7.09 -5.52
CA GLY A 159 -5.71 7.63 -6.34
C GLY A 159 -5.27 8.68 -7.38
N ALA A 160 -3.97 8.81 -7.64
CA ALA A 160 -3.43 9.69 -8.67
C ALA A 160 -3.66 9.09 -10.07
N ARG A 161 -4.06 9.92 -11.04
CA ARG A 161 -4.35 9.46 -12.41
C ARG A 161 -3.35 10.02 -13.40
N PHE A 162 -2.79 9.13 -14.22
CA PHE A 162 -2.05 9.53 -15.42
C PHE A 162 -3.00 9.79 -16.59
N ASP A 163 -2.63 10.72 -17.46
CA ASP A 163 -3.29 10.89 -18.77
C ASP A 163 -3.10 9.65 -19.66
N HIS A 164 -1.96 8.97 -19.51
CA HIS A 164 -1.59 7.77 -20.26
C HIS A 164 -1.13 6.67 -19.29
N PRO A 165 -2.06 5.99 -18.60
CA PRO A 165 -1.71 4.94 -17.66
C PRO A 165 -1.04 3.77 -18.38
N LEU A 166 -0.11 3.11 -17.69
CA LEU A 166 0.43 1.84 -18.18
C LEU A 166 -0.70 0.81 -18.22
N ARG A 167 -0.82 0.08 -19.34
CA ARG A 167 -1.60 -1.15 -19.36
C ARG A 167 -0.82 -2.20 -18.57
N LEU A 168 -1.00 -2.21 -17.26
CA LEU A 168 -0.62 -3.34 -16.44
C LEU A 168 -1.41 -4.53 -16.99
N ALA A 169 -0.70 -5.51 -17.55
CA ALA A 169 -1.35 -6.76 -17.92
C ALA A 169 -1.95 -7.33 -16.63
N PRO A 170 -3.22 -7.78 -16.63
CA PRO A 170 -3.73 -8.54 -15.50
C PRO A 170 -2.76 -9.70 -15.28
N GLN A 171 -2.24 -9.83 -14.06
CA GLN A 171 -1.47 -11.01 -13.69
C GLN A 171 -2.40 -12.23 -13.86
N HIS A 172 -2.20 -12.95 -14.96
CA HIS A 172 -2.83 -14.23 -15.32
C HIS A 172 -4.30 -14.40 -14.88
N GLU A 173 -5.24 -13.99 -15.72
CA GLU A 173 -6.34 -14.92 -16.01
C GLU A 173 -5.71 -16.12 -16.73
N GLN A 174 -5.43 -17.19 -15.99
CA GLN A 174 -5.12 -18.47 -16.63
C GLN A 174 -6.34 -18.85 -17.46
N ASP A 175 -6.14 -18.88 -18.77
CA ASP A 175 -6.95 -19.60 -19.75
C ASP A 175 -7.45 -20.90 -19.11
N GLY A 176 -8.75 -20.95 -18.83
CA GLY A 176 -9.40 -22.19 -18.44
C GLY A 176 -9.22 -23.21 -19.56
N PRO A 177 -8.92 -24.48 -19.26
CA PRO A 177 -8.76 -25.48 -20.31
C PRO A 177 -10.05 -25.57 -21.12
N ASP A 178 -9.93 -25.28 -22.42
CA ASP A 178 -11.00 -25.40 -23.40
C ASP A 178 -11.37 -26.89 -23.54
N LEU A 179 -12.28 -27.37 -22.70
CA LEU A 179 -12.90 -28.69 -22.81
C LEU A 179 -14.00 -28.61 -23.86
N CYS A 180 -13.58 -28.61 -25.13
CA CYS A 180 -14.48 -28.93 -26.23
C CYS A 180 -14.70 -30.46 -26.30
N LEU A 181 -15.98 -30.82 -26.27
CA LEU A 181 -16.61 -32.15 -26.33
C LEU A 181 -16.13 -33.06 -27.47
#